data_AF-A0A947YBP3-F1
#
_entry.id   AF-A0A947YBP3-F1
#
_cell.length_a   1.000
_cell.length_b   1.000
_cell.length_c   1.000
_cell.angle_alpha   90.00
_cell.angle_beta   90.00
_cell.angle_gamma   90.00
#
_symmetry.space_group_name_H-M   'P 1'
#
loop_
_entity.id
_entity.type
_entity.pdbx_description
1 polymer ?
#
loop_
_entity_poly.entity_id
_entity_poly.type
_entity_poly.pdbx_seq_one_letter_code
_entity_poly.pdbx_strand_id
1 'polypeptide(L)'
;MSLLSLIAALLLEQLHPLSSRKYLLTWLGDYAQYFRDRFDAGERSHGRIAWLLAVLLPFALVWAVHCILLAKHPVFAWAFSVLVLYLTMGFRQFSHYFTDINLALQDNDLHQARALLSEWTGRSCNELNPQEVARLTIEQALLASHRHVFGVIVWFVIFMLLGMGPVGAVLYRLATFISARWKEQEEGSDFGTFARQMCRLFEWLPLRLTASSFAIVGNFEDTIYSWRTQAAEWPEPDEGIILASGAGALGIKLGQTMILDDQPVYRPDLGSGEEVDTEHMQSAIGLVWRTLVFWLLMLLLLTGAHLLG
;
A
#
# COMPACT_ATOMS: atom_id res chain seq x y z
N MET A 1 18.48 -15.99 3.42
CA MET A 1 18.56 -14.75 4.23
C MET A 1 17.38 -13.81 3.98
N SER A 2 16.80 -13.74 2.78
CA SER A 2 15.71 -12.81 2.41
C SER A 2 14.37 -13.05 3.09
N LEU A 3 13.87 -14.30 3.12
CA LEU A 3 12.66 -14.65 3.86
C LEU A 3 12.82 -14.36 5.36
N LEU A 4 14.01 -14.64 5.90
CA LEU A 4 14.34 -14.29 7.28
C LEU A 4 14.34 -12.78 7.49
N SER A 5 14.78 -11.98 6.51
CA SER A 5 14.69 -10.51 6.60
C SER A 5 13.24 -10.04 6.64
N LEU A 6 12.39 -10.62 5.79
CA LEU A 6 10.98 -10.28 5.71
C LEU A 6 10.23 -10.66 6.99
N ILE A 7 10.42 -11.89 7.48
CA ILE A 7 9.83 -12.36 8.74
C ILE A 7 10.34 -11.52 9.91
N ALA A 8 11.65 -11.23 9.98
CA ALA A 8 12.21 -10.38 11.03
C ALA A 8 11.63 -8.96 10.98
N ALA A 9 11.47 -8.37 9.80
CA ALA A 9 10.86 -7.04 9.64
C ALA A 9 9.39 -7.03 10.08
N LEU A 10 8.61 -8.04 9.68
CA LEU A 10 7.20 -8.19 10.09
C LEU A 10 7.06 -8.41 11.60
N LEU A 11 7.92 -9.26 12.19
CA LEU A 11 7.96 -9.47 13.65
C LEU A 11 8.36 -8.20 14.39
N LEU A 12 9.37 -7.47 13.92
CA LEU A 12 9.75 -6.18 14.50
C LEU A 12 8.62 -5.16 14.43
N GLU A 13 7.87 -5.12 13.34
CA GLU A 13 6.69 -4.26 13.20
C GLU A 13 5.53 -4.68 14.13
N GLN A 14 5.40 -5.98 14.42
CA GLN A 14 4.46 -6.49 15.42
C GLN A 14 4.89 -6.27 16.87
N LEU A 15 6.18 -6.14 17.15
CA LEU A 15 6.67 -5.91 18.52
C LEU A 15 6.80 -4.41 18.84
N HIS A 16 7.33 -3.63 17.90
CA HIS A 16 7.58 -2.21 18.06
C HIS A 16 7.07 -1.45 16.83
N PRO A 17 5.83 -0.92 16.86
CA PRO A 17 5.44 0.06 15.86
C PRO A 17 6.37 1.28 15.95
N LEU A 18 6.93 1.70 14.81
CA LEU A 18 7.76 2.90 14.73
C LEU A 18 6.91 4.16 14.97
N SER A 19 6.85 4.63 16.21
CA SER A 19 6.31 5.95 16.55
C SER A 19 7.01 7.07 15.76
N SER A 20 8.29 6.86 15.42
CA SER A 20 9.13 7.81 14.68
C SER A 20 8.86 7.90 13.17
N ARG A 21 7.94 7.10 12.60
CA ARG A 21 7.62 7.19 11.16
C ARG A 21 7.00 8.52 10.76
N LYS A 22 6.33 9.22 11.67
CA LYS A 22 5.80 10.57 11.41
C LYS A 22 6.92 11.52 11.00
N TYR A 23 8.07 11.48 11.68
CA TYR A 23 9.24 12.28 11.32
C TYR A 23 9.82 11.89 9.95
N LEU A 24 9.86 10.59 9.62
CA LEU A 24 10.31 10.13 8.32
C LEU A 24 9.40 10.61 7.19
N LEU A 25 8.08 10.55 7.39
CA LEU A 25 7.08 11.03 6.43
C LEU A 25 7.16 12.55 6.25
N THR A 26 7.35 13.31 7.33
CA THR A 26 7.59 14.76 7.25
C THR A 26 8.86 15.06 6.47
N TRP A 27 9.97 14.39 6.80
CA TRP A 27 11.24 14.57 6.08
C TRP A 27 11.16 14.18 4.60
N LEU A 28 10.48 13.08 4.28
CA LEU A 28 10.19 12.68 2.89
C LEU A 28 9.31 13.71 2.17
N GLY A 29 8.37 14.32 2.89
CA GLY A 29 7.54 15.42 2.40
C GLY A 29 8.37 16.64 2.04
N ASP A 30 9.23 17.09 2.95
CA ASP A 30 10.15 18.20 2.74
C ASP A 30 11.13 17.91 1.59
N TYR A 31 11.60 16.66 1.49
CA TYR A 31 12.45 16.20 0.39
C TYR A 31 11.73 16.25 -0.96
N ALA A 32 10.50 15.74 -1.04
CA ALA A 32 9.70 15.79 -2.28
C ALA A 32 9.36 17.24 -2.67
N GLN A 33 9.14 18.11 -1.69
CA GLN A 33 8.87 19.53 -1.91
C GLN A 33 10.12 20.27 -2.37
N TYR A 34 11.30 20.00 -1.80
CA TYR A 34 12.57 20.57 -2.24
C TYR A 34 12.84 20.33 -3.73
N PHE A 35 12.60 19.10 -4.22
CA PHE A 35 12.76 18.79 -5.64
C PHE A 35 11.71 19.47 -6.53
N ARG A 36 10.52 19.74 -6.00
CA ARG A 36 9.53 20.52 -6.72
C ARG A 36 9.96 21.98 -6.78
N ASP A 37 10.14 22.64 -5.64
CA ASP A 37 10.46 24.06 -5.55
C ASP A 37 11.71 24.45 -6.34
N ARG A 38 12.68 23.54 -6.45
CA ARG A 38 13.94 23.78 -7.19
C ARG A 38 13.84 23.58 -8.70
N PHE A 39 12.94 22.71 -9.17
CA PHE A 39 12.86 22.30 -10.58
C PHE A 39 11.53 22.67 -11.25
N ASP A 40 10.51 23.09 -10.50
CA ASP A 40 9.20 23.45 -11.04
C ASP A 40 9.26 24.82 -11.72
N ALA A 41 9.71 24.80 -12.98
CA ALA A 41 9.73 25.95 -13.88
C ALA A 41 8.56 25.91 -14.89
N GLY A 42 7.51 25.11 -14.63
CA GLY A 42 6.32 25.02 -15.48
C GLY A 42 6.41 24.12 -16.71
N GLU A 43 7.52 23.40 -16.92
CA GLU A 43 7.66 22.45 -18.05
C GLU A 43 7.68 20.98 -17.63
N ARG A 44 7.11 20.11 -18.49
CA ARG A 44 7.12 18.63 -18.36
C ARG A 44 8.52 18.02 -18.24
N SER A 45 9.50 18.63 -18.90
CA SER A 45 10.90 18.19 -18.94
C SER A 45 11.52 18.17 -17.53
N HIS A 46 11.22 19.19 -16.73
CA HIS A 46 11.78 19.36 -15.40
C HIS A 46 11.20 18.36 -14.39
N GLY A 47 9.91 18.01 -14.50
CA GLY A 47 9.30 16.97 -13.66
C GLY A 47 9.97 15.60 -13.81
N ARG A 48 10.41 15.25 -15.03
CA ARG A 48 11.17 14.02 -15.29
C ARG A 48 12.53 14.02 -14.60
N ILE A 49 13.27 15.12 -14.73
CA ILE A 49 14.62 15.26 -14.14
C ILE A 49 14.52 15.28 -12.62
N ALA A 50 13.56 16.03 -12.07
CA ALA A 50 13.31 16.10 -10.63
C ALA A 50 13.00 14.71 -10.06
N TRP A 51 12.11 13.95 -10.71
CA TRP A 51 11.78 12.60 -10.26
C TRP A 51 12.98 11.65 -10.34
N LEU A 52 13.72 11.67 -11.45
CA LEU A 52 14.91 10.84 -11.61
C LEU A 52 15.95 11.13 -10.54
N LEU A 53 16.25 12.40 -10.26
CA LEU A 53 17.19 12.76 -9.20
C LEU A 53 16.66 12.40 -7.81
N ALA A 54 15.38 12.66 -7.55
CA ALA A 54 14.75 12.37 -6.26
C ALA A 54 14.75 10.88 -5.92
N VAL A 55 14.63 10.00 -6.91
CA VAL A 55 14.60 8.54 -6.72
C VAL A 55 15.98 7.91 -6.86
N LEU A 56 16.79 8.34 -7.84
CA LEU A 56 18.11 7.75 -8.12
C LEU A 56 19.11 8.00 -6.98
N LEU A 57 19.04 9.15 -6.32
CA LEU A 57 19.97 9.48 -5.23
C LEU A 57 19.80 8.55 -4.02
N PRO A 58 18.60 8.36 -3.44
CA PRO A 58 18.39 7.36 -2.39
C PRO A 58 18.63 5.94 -2.86
N PHE A 59 18.24 5.61 -4.10
CA PHE A 59 18.49 4.30 -4.70
C PHE A 59 19.98 3.95 -4.70
N ALA A 60 20.82 4.84 -5.22
CA ALA A 60 22.26 4.65 -5.32
C ALA A 60 22.91 4.58 -3.92
N LEU A 61 22.45 5.40 -2.98
CA LEU A 61 22.93 5.39 -1.60
C LEU A 61 22.64 4.06 -0.91
N VAL A 62 21.40 3.58 -0.96
CA VAL A 62 21.00 2.31 -0.33
C VAL A 62 21.72 1.14 -0.99
N TRP A 63 21.88 1.18 -2.31
CA TRP A 63 22.65 0.17 -3.04
C TRP A 63 24.12 0.16 -2.62
N ALA A 64 24.79 1.31 -2.61
CA ALA A 64 26.19 1.42 -2.22
C ALA A 64 26.43 0.94 -0.78
N VAL A 65 25.59 1.35 0.16
CA VAL A 65 25.65 0.89 1.56
C VAL A 65 25.47 -0.62 1.62
N HIS A 66 24.49 -1.18 0.90
CA HIS A 66 24.27 -2.61 0.88
C HIS A 66 25.48 -3.39 0.33
N CYS A 67 26.09 -2.93 -0.78
CA CYS A 67 27.30 -3.55 -1.33
C CYS A 67 28.49 -3.48 -0.36
N ILE A 68 28.70 -2.34 0.29
CA ILE A 68 29.78 -2.17 1.28
C ILE A 68 29.58 -3.12 2.46
N LEU A 69 28.34 -3.24 2.96
CA LEU A 69 28.03 -4.14 4.07
C LEU A 69 28.17 -5.60 3.66
N LEU A 70 27.74 -5.98 2.45
CA LEU A 70 27.91 -7.33 1.92
C LEU A 70 29.39 -7.71 1.83
N ALA A 71 30.23 -6.78 1.35
CA ALA A 71 31.68 -7.00 1.23
C ALA A 71 32.37 -7.17 2.58
N LYS A 72 31.89 -6.48 3.64
CA LYS A 72 32.47 -6.56 4.98
C LYS A 72 31.96 -7.74 5.80
N HIS A 73 30.64 -7.89 5.92
CA HIS A 73 30.04 -8.96 6.69
C HIS A 73 28.58 -9.22 6.27
N PRO A 74 28.23 -10.45 5.85
CA PRO A 74 26.89 -10.76 5.31
C PRO A 74 25.76 -10.53 6.34
N VAL A 75 26.05 -10.69 7.64
CA VAL A 75 25.07 -10.42 8.71
C VAL A 75 24.70 -8.95 8.82
N PHE A 76 25.64 -8.02 8.60
CA PHE A 76 25.31 -6.58 8.62
C PHE A 76 24.48 -6.18 7.40
N ALA A 77 24.77 -6.76 6.23
CA ALA A 77 23.94 -6.56 5.06
C ALA A 77 22.51 -7.09 5.27
N TRP A 78 22.37 -8.24 5.92
CA TRP A 78 21.07 -8.79 6.30
C TRP A 78 20.32 -7.88 7.29
N ALA A 79 20.98 -7.42 8.35
CA ALA A 79 20.41 -6.51 9.33
C ALA A 79 20.00 -5.16 8.69
N PHE A 80 20.79 -4.65 7.75
CA PHE A 80 20.44 -3.48 6.97
C PHE A 80 19.20 -3.72 6.09
N SER A 81 19.08 -4.88 5.45
CA SER A 81 17.88 -5.24 4.70
C SER A 81 16.64 -5.31 5.60
N VAL A 82 16.75 -5.87 6.80
CA VAL A 82 15.68 -5.86 7.81
C VAL A 82 15.30 -4.43 8.18
N LEU A 83 16.28 -3.57 8.44
CA LEU A 83 16.05 -2.16 8.78
C LEU A 83 15.34 -1.43 7.63
N VAL A 84 15.79 -1.59 6.39
CA VAL A 84 15.17 -0.95 5.23
C VAL A 84 13.73 -1.43 5.06
N LEU A 85 13.49 -2.74 5.13
CA LEU A 85 12.15 -3.30 5.09
C LEU A 85 11.27 -2.75 6.22
N TYR A 86 11.77 -2.71 7.43
CA TYR A 86 11.07 -2.15 8.59
C TYR A 86 10.77 -0.66 8.45
N LEU A 87 11.61 0.11 7.76
CA LEU A 87 11.34 1.54 7.48
C LEU A 87 10.33 1.72 6.33
N THR A 88 10.36 0.84 5.32
CA THR A 88 9.52 0.94 4.11
C THR A 88 8.14 0.31 4.25
N MET A 89 8.01 -0.78 5.00
CA MET A 89 6.71 -1.37 5.30
C MET A 89 5.91 -0.45 6.22
N GLY A 90 4.59 -0.57 6.20
CA GLY A 90 3.67 0.32 6.91
C GLY A 90 2.53 -0.40 7.61
N PHE A 91 2.65 -1.71 7.85
CA PHE A 91 1.54 -2.58 8.22
C PHE A 91 0.77 -2.11 9.46
N ARG A 92 1.48 -1.66 10.51
CA ARG A 92 0.81 -1.33 11.77
C ARG A 92 0.12 0.04 11.80
N GLN A 93 0.51 0.98 10.92
CA GLN A 93 -0.04 2.33 10.94
C GLN A 93 -1.52 2.35 10.58
N PHE A 94 -1.93 1.56 9.58
CA PHE A 94 -3.34 1.46 9.21
C PHE A 94 -4.12 0.44 10.06
N SER A 95 -3.43 -0.58 10.61
CA SER A 95 -4.07 -1.56 11.47
C SER A 95 -4.64 -0.94 12.75
N HIS A 96 -4.05 0.12 13.29
CA HIS A 96 -4.56 0.79 14.49
C HIS A 96 -5.88 1.51 14.21
N TYR A 97 -5.92 2.39 13.18
CA TYR A 97 -7.16 3.04 12.75
C TYR A 97 -8.26 2.02 12.46
N PHE A 98 -7.94 0.95 11.72
CA PHE A 98 -8.91 -0.09 11.44
C PHE A 98 -9.47 -0.73 12.72
N THR A 99 -8.60 -1.08 13.66
CA THR A 99 -8.99 -1.75 14.92
C THR A 99 -9.83 -0.81 15.78
N ASP A 100 -9.41 0.44 15.92
CA ASP A 100 -10.08 1.43 16.75
C ASP A 100 -11.45 1.81 16.18
N ILE A 101 -11.56 1.94 14.84
CA ILE A 101 -12.85 2.16 14.17
C ILE A 101 -13.76 0.95 14.35
N ASN A 102 -13.23 -0.28 14.20
CA ASN A 102 -14.00 -1.50 14.41
C ASN A 102 -14.53 -1.60 15.85
N LEU A 103 -13.68 -1.30 16.85
CA LEU A 103 -14.08 -1.28 18.26
C LEU A 103 -15.14 -0.20 18.52
N ALA A 104 -14.95 1.02 18.01
CA ALA A 104 -15.93 2.09 18.14
C ALA A 104 -17.30 1.71 17.53
N LEU A 105 -17.31 1.05 16.37
CA LEU A 105 -18.55 0.55 15.76
C LEU A 105 -19.20 -0.57 16.59
N GLN A 106 -18.41 -1.49 17.15
CA GLN A 106 -18.91 -2.54 18.06
C GLN A 106 -19.51 -1.97 19.34
N ASP A 107 -18.93 -0.89 19.87
CA ASP A 107 -19.42 -0.18 21.05
C ASP A 107 -20.58 0.79 20.73
N ASN A 108 -21.05 0.82 19.47
CA ASN A 108 -22.07 1.75 18.96
C ASN A 108 -21.70 3.25 19.08
N ASP A 109 -20.41 3.57 19.20
CA ASP A 109 -19.89 4.94 19.17
C ASP A 109 -19.57 5.38 17.73
N LEU A 110 -20.64 5.69 16.98
CA LEU A 110 -20.53 6.17 15.60
C LEU A 110 -19.76 7.49 15.50
N HIS A 111 -19.83 8.35 16.52
CA HIS A 111 -19.15 9.64 16.51
C HIS A 111 -17.63 9.44 16.54
N GLN A 112 -17.14 8.57 17.45
CA GLN A 112 -15.73 8.22 17.50
C GLN A 112 -15.26 7.52 16.22
N ALA A 113 -16.06 6.59 15.69
CA ALA A 113 -15.74 5.89 14.44
C ALA A 113 -15.57 6.86 13.24
N ARG A 114 -16.47 7.83 13.10
CA ARG A 114 -16.39 8.89 12.08
C ARG A 114 -15.16 9.77 12.27
N ALA A 115 -14.87 10.20 13.50
CA ALA A 115 -13.71 11.04 13.78
C ALA A 115 -12.39 10.35 13.42
N LEU A 116 -12.23 9.08 13.78
CA LEU A 116 -11.07 8.27 13.44
C LEU A 116 -10.94 8.04 11.92
N LEU A 117 -12.06 7.77 11.24
CA LEU A 117 -12.08 7.60 9.79
C LEU A 117 -11.74 8.90 9.05
N SER A 118 -12.21 10.05 9.55
CA SER A 118 -11.86 11.36 9.02
C SER A 118 -10.39 11.69 9.20
N GLU A 119 -9.80 11.37 10.36
CA GLU A 119 -8.37 11.53 10.58
C GLU A 119 -7.56 10.64 9.63
N TRP A 120 -7.99 9.40 9.41
CA TRP A 120 -7.28 8.46 8.53
C TRP A 120 -7.37 8.87 7.04
N THR A 121 -8.56 9.24 6.57
CA THR A 121 -8.79 9.58 5.15
C THR A 121 -8.41 11.03 4.80
N GLY A 122 -8.30 11.90 5.81
CA GLY A 122 -8.10 13.34 5.62
C GLY A 122 -9.34 14.06 5.07
N ARG A 123 -10.52 13.43 5.10
CA ARG A 123 -11.79 13.97 4.60
C ARG A 123 -12.87 13.96 5.68
N SER A 124 -13.82 14.89 5.63
CA SER A 124 -14.99 14.89 6.52
C SER A 124 -15.88 13.68 6.23
N CYS A 125 -16.11 12.87 7.27
CA CYS A 125 -16.94 11.66 7.25
C CYS A 125 -18.13 11.79 8.21
N ASN A 126 -18.49 13.02 8.60
CA ASN A 126 -19.47 13.29 9.66
C ASN A 126 -20.88 12.83 9.32
N GLU A 127 -21.21 12.68 8.04
CA GLU A 127 -22.54 12.27 7.59
C GLU A 127 -22.69 10.75 7.38
N LEU A 128 -21.58 9.98 7.46
CA LEU A 128 -21.59 8.56 7.09
C LEU A 128 -22.33 7.68 8.09
N ASN A 129 -23.25 6.83 7.64
CA ASN A 129 -23.91 5.84 8.51
C ASN A 129 -22.92 4.71 8.95
N PRO A 130 -23.27 3.85 9.92
CA PRO A 130 -22.36 2.79 10.39
C PRO A 130 -21.84 1.85 9.29
N GLN A 131 -22.70 1.50 8.32
CA GLN A 131 -22.36 0.62 7.20
C GLN A 131 -21.40 1.30 6.21
N GLU A 132 -21.60 2.59 5.95
CA GLU A 132 -20.72 3.42 5.11
C GLU A 132 -19.35 3.60 5.76
N VAL A 133 -19.31 3.81 7.08
CA VAL A 133 -18.05 3.84 7.84
C VAL A 133 -17.34 2.50 7.73
N ALA A 134 -18.03 1.38 7.98
CA ALA A 134 -17.44 0.04 7.85
C ALA A 134 -16.91 -0.22 6.43
N ARG A 135 -17.71 0.12 5.41
CA ARG A 135 -17.35 -0.04 3.99
C ARG A 135 -16.11 0.76 3.61
N LEU A 136 -16.09 2.06 3.90
CA LEU A 136 -14.94 2.90 3.59
C LEU A 136 -13.70 2.45 4.37
N THR A 137 -13.87 2.00 5.61
CA THR A 137 -12.77 1.45 6.42
C THR A 137 -12.18 0.18 5.80
N ILE A 138 -13.01 -0.72 5.26
CA ILE A 138 -12.57 -1.92 4.52
C ILE A 138 -11.84 -1.53 3.22
N GLU A 139 -12.39 -0.59 2.44
CA GLU A 139 -11.76 -0.09 1.22
C GLU A 139 -10.35 0.46 1.50
N GLN A 140 -10.23 1.33 2.51
CA GLN A 140 -8.94 1.89 2.93
C GLN A 140 -7.98 0.82 3.44
N ALA A 141 -8.46 -0.20 4.16
CA ALA A 141 -7.63 -1.29 4.65
C ALA A 141 -7.05 -2.13 3.50
N LEU A 142 -7.86 -2.45 2.48
CA LEU A 142 -7.41 -3.22 1.32
C LEU A 142 -6.35 -2.46 0.53
N LEU A 143 -6.58 -1.17 0.25
CA LEU A 143 -5.63 -0.31 -0.45
C LEU A 143 -4.34 -0.10 0.36
N ALA A 144 -4.47 0.15 1.67
CA ALA A 144 -3.32 0.34 2.55
C ALA A 144 -2.48 -0.94 2.65
N SER A 145 -3.11 -2.11 2.78
CA SER A 145 -2.44 -3.40 2.81
C SER A 145 -1.63 -3.65 1.53
N HIS A 146 -2.21 -3.31 0.37
CA HIS A 146 -1.49 -3.37 -0.89
C HIS A 146 -0.26 -2.45 -0.90
N ARG A 147 -0.46 -1.14 -0.68
CA ARG A 147 0.61 -0.13 -0.81
C ARG A 147 1.73 -0.27 0.22
N HIS A 148 1.43 -0.77 1.41
CA HIS A 148 2.39 -0.81 2.53
C HIS A 148 3.02 -2.18 2.76
N VAL A 149 2.43 -3.25 2.23
CA VAL A 149 2.93 -4.62 2.43
C VAL A 149 3.15 -5.32 1.11
N PHE A 150 2.09 -5.60 0.36
CA PHE A 150 2.20 -6.45 -0.84
C PHE A 150 3.09 -5.81 -1.92
N GLY A 151 2.91 -4.52 -2.22
CA GLY A 151 3.76 -3.80 -3.17
C GLY A 151 5.24 -3.78 -2.78
N VAL A 152 5.53 -3.57 -1.49
CA VAL A 152 6.89 -3.58 -0.94
C VAL A 152 7.50 -4.97 -1.07
N ILE A 153 6.74 -6.03 -0.74
CA ILE A 153 7.23 -7.42 -0.83
C ILE A 153 7.57 -7.78 -2.28
N VAL A 154 6.71 -7.47 -3.26
CA VAL A 154 6.97 -7.80 -4.67
C VAL A 154 8.28 -7.19 -5.14
N TRP A 155 8.46 -5.88 -4.97
CA TRP A 155 9.66 -5.21 -5.45
C TRP A 155 10.91 -5.60 -4.66
N PHE A 156 10.80 -5.86 -3.37
CA PHE A 156 11.89 -6.44 -2.58
C PHE A 156 12.33 -7.80 -3.13
N VAL A 157 11.39 -8.70 -3.42
CA VAL A 157 11.68 -10.05 -3.92
C VAL A 157 12.29 -10.00 -5.32
N ILE A 158 11.75 -9.18 -6.22
CA ILE A 158 12.29 -9.02 -7.59
C ILE A 158 13.73 -8.51 -7.53
N PHE A 159 13.98 -7.42 -6.81
CA PHE A 159 15.33 -6.87 -6.70
C PHE A 159 16.27 -7.80 -5.93
N MET A 160 15.75 -8.61 -5.01
CA MET A 160 16.53 -9.61 -4.30
C MET A 160 17.06 -10.68 -5.26
N LEU A 161 16.28 -11.13 -6.24
CA LEU A 161 16.76 -12.05 -7.28
C LEU A 161 17.91 -11.46 -8.12
N LEU A 162 17.98 -10.13 -8.22
CA LEU A 162 19.08 -9.40 -8.86
C LEU A 162 20.26 -9.09 -7.90
N GLY A 163 20.17 -9.51 -6.63
CA GLY A 163 21.16 -9.17 -5.59
C GLY A 163 21.02 -7.78 -4.98
N MET A 164 19.95 -7.05 -5.33
CA MET A 164 19.65 -5.66 -4.94
C MET A 164 18.46 -5.51 -3.98
N GLY A 165 18.14 -6.54 -3.19
CA GLY A 165 16.91 -6.66 -2.39
C GLY A 165 16.37 -5.37 -1.72
N PRO A 166 17.09 -4.76 -0.76
CA PRO A 166 16.58 -3.60 -0.02
C PRO A 166 16.31 -2.38 -0.89
N VAL A 167 16.98 -2.28 -2.04
CA VAL A 167 16.82 -1.16 -2.96
C VAL A 167 15.43 -1.17 -3.61
N GLY A 168 14.89 -2.36 -3.92
CA GLY A 168 13.56 -2.49 -4.51
C GLY A 168 12.45 -1.96 -3.60
N ALA A 169 12.54 -2.23 -2.29
CA ALA A 169 11.59 -1.73 -1.29
C ALA A 169 11.57 -0.18 -1.23
N VAL A 170 12.76 0.43 -1.21
CA VAL A 170 12.92 1.90 -1.20
C VAL A 170 12.43 2.52 -2.50
N LEU A 171 12.76 1.91 -3.64
CA LEU A 171 12.33 2.38 -4.96
C LEU A 171 10.80 2.45 -5.04
N TYR A 172 10.12 1.36 -4.70
CA TYR A 172 8.65 1.32 -4.72
C TYR A 172 8.04 2.35 -3.76
N ARG A 173 8.58 2.46 -2.54
CA ARG A 173 8.05 3.38 -1.54
C ARG A 173 8.25 4.86 -1.91
N LEU A 174 9.39 5.21 -2.50
CA LEU A 174 9.64 6.57 -2.97
C LEU A 174 8.77 6.92 -4.18
N ALA A 175 8.64 6.00 -5.13
CA ALA A 175 7.82 6.23 -6.33
C ALA A 175 6.35 6.50 -5.97
N THR A 176 5.79 5.67 -5.07
CA THR A 176 4.41 5.85 -4.58
C THR A 176 4.25 7.13 -3.75
N PHE A 177 5.19 7.43 -2.85
CA PHE A 177 5.13 8.62 -2.01
C PHE A 177 5.23 9.93 -2.82
N ILE A 178 6.21 10.03 -3.73
CA ILE A 178 6.41 11.22 -4.57
C ILE A 178 5.20 11.43 -5.49
N SER A 179 4.67 10.35 -6.08
CA SER A 179 3.47 10.40 -6.92
C SER A 179 2.27 10.97 -6.15
N ALA A 180 2.01 10.47 -4.94
CA ALA A 180 0.92 10.95 -4.09
C ALA A 180 1.10 12.43 -3.73
N ARG A 181 2.29 12.81 -3.24
CA ARG A 181 2.55 14.17 -2.75
C ARG A 181 2.49 15.22 -3.86
N TRP A 182 2.97 14.90 -5.06
CA TRP A 182 2.90 15.82 -6.20
C TRP A 182 1.49 15.87 -6.82
N LYS A 183 0.66 14.83 -6.65
CA LYS A 183 -0.75 14.82 -7.07
C LYS A 183 -1.60 15.75 -6.21
N GLU A 184 -1.48 15.68 -4.88
CA GLU A 184 -2.27 16.49 -3.93
C GLU A 184 -2.12 18.00 -4.13
N GLN A 185 -0.93 18.45 -4.55
CA GLN A 185 -0.60 19.87 -4.53
C GLN A 185 -1.10 20.62 -5.77
N GLU A 186 -1.33 19.95 -6.91
CA GLU A 186 -1.85 20.62 -8.12
C GLU A 186 -2.37 19.60 -9.16
N GLU A 187 -3.66 19.28 -9.05
CA GLU A 187 -4.36 18.49 -10.06
C GLU A 187 -4.36 19.23 -11.41
N GLY A 188 -3.56 18.73 -12.36
CA GLY A 188 -3.45 19.29 -13.71
C GLY A 188 -2.08 19.85 -14.06
N SER A 189 -1.16 19.94 -13.10
CA SER A 189 0.23 20.31 -13.41
C SER A 189 0.93 19.22 -14.23
N ASP A 190 1.67 19.68 -15.23
CA ASP A 190 2.46 18.85 -16.14
C ASP A 190 3.69 18.22 -15.43
N PHE A 191 4.13 18.81 -14.32
CA PHE A 191 5.28 18.40 -13.53
C PHE A 191 5.11 17.00 -12.92
N GLY A 192 3.95 16.73 -12.29
CA GLY A 192 3.68 15.46 -11.62
C GLY A 192 3.34 14.29 -12.56
N THR A 193 3.18 14.54 -13.86
CA THR A 193 2.72 13.53 -14.84
C THR A 193 3.69 12.36 -14.98
N PHE A 194 5.00 12.62 -14.97
CA PHE A 194 6.00 11.55 -15.05
C PHE A 194 6.02 10.67 -13.79
N ALA A 195 5.93 11.28 -12.60
CA ALA A 195 5.85 10.55 -11.35
C ALA A 195 4.64 9.61 -11.31
N ARG A 196 3.47 10.10 -11.74
CA ARG A 196 2.25 9.30 -11.87
C ARG A 196 2.42 8.17 -12.88
N GLN A 197 3.06 8.41 -14.02
CA GLN A 197 3.32 7.37 -15.01
C GLN A 197 4.26 6.26 -14.48
N MET A 198 5.35 6.64 -13.81
CA MET A 198 6.28 5.68 -13.20
C MET A 198 5.62 4.91 -12.05
N CYS A 199 4.80 5.57 -11.23
CA CYS A 199 4.02 4.92 -10.18
C CYS A 199 3.11 3.84 -10.75
N ARG A 200 2.30 4.17 -11.77
CA ARG A 200 1.43 3.20 -12.46
C ARG A 200 2.21 2.03 -13.05
N LEU A 201 3.39 2.28 -13.62
CA LEU A 201 4.26 1.22 -14.13
C LEU A 201 4.73 0.29 -13.01
N PHE A 202 5.15 0.84 -11.87
CA PHE A 202 5.60 0.06 -10.72
C PHE A 202 4.46 -0.69 -10.01
N GLU A 203 3.23 -0.17 -10.05
CA GLU A 203 2.05 -0.80 -9.45
C GLU A 203 1.42 -1.88 -10.36
N TRP A 204 1.67 -1.84 -11.67
CA TRP A 204 1.09 -2.78 -12.64
C TRP A 204 1.26 -4.26 -12.25
N LEU A 205 2.45 -4.66 -11.80
CA LEU A 205 2.74 -6.04 -11.40
C LEU A 205 2.21 -6.37 -9.99
N PRO A 206 2.53 -5.59 -8.94
CA PRO A 206 2.03 -5.86 -7.61
C PRO A 206 0.50 -5.91 -7.49
N LEU A 207 -0.22 -5.03 -8.18
CA LEU A 207 -1.68 -4.96 -8.11
C LEU A 207 -2.31 -6.29 -8.55
N ARG A 208 -1.84 -6.81 -9.70
CA ARG A 208 -2.33 -8.08 -10.24
C ARG A 208 -1.96 -9.26 -9.36
N LEU A 209 -0.74 -9.30 -8.81
CA LEU A 209 -0.34 -10.36 -7.89
C LEU A 209 -1.21 -10.35 -6.62
N THR A 210 -1.53 -9.15 -6.10
CA THR A 210 -2.40 -9.01 -4.93
C THR A 210 -3.83 -9.48 -5.25
N ALA A 211 -4.41 -9.02 -6.35
CA ALA A 211 -5.74 -9.42 -6.79
C ALA A 211 -5.86 -10.93 -7.07
N SER A 212 -4.86 -11.53 -7.74
CA SER A 212 -4.79 -12.98 -7.93
C SER A 212 -4.68 -13.73 -6.61
N SER A 213 -3.97 -13.17 -5.63
CA SER A 213 -3.84 -13.80 -4.31
C SER A 213 -5.13 -13.71 -3.50
N PHE A 214 -5.89 -12.63 -3.62
CA PHE A 214 -7.25 -12.54 -3.07
C PHE A 214 -8.17 -13.60 -3.70
N ALA A 215 -8.06 -13.83 -5.01
CA ALA A 215 -8.83 -14.87 -5.69
C ALA A 215 -8.49 -16.29 -5.17
N ILE A 216 -7.20 -16.57 -4.93
CA ILE A 216 -6.74 -17.89 -4.45
C ILE A 216 -7.18 -18.16 -3.01
N VAL A 217 -7.18 -17.12 -2.18
CA VAL A 217 -7.38 -17.24 -0.72
C VAL A 217 -8.83 -17.00 -0.29
N GLY A 218 -9.61 -16.30 -1.10
CA GLY A 218 -11.04 -16.04 -0.91
C GLY A 218 -11.91 -16.82 -1.89
N ASN A 219 -13.00 -16.20 -2.35
CA ASN A 219 -13.86 -16.76 -3.39
C ASN A 219 -13.29 -16.46 -4.79
N PHE A 220 -12.70 -17.47 -5.42
CA PHE A 220 -12.05 -17.32 -6.72
C PHE A 220 -12.99 -16.82 -7.83
N GLU A 221 -14.21 -17.35 -7.90
CA GLU A 221 -15.15 -17.05 -8.98
C GLU A 221 -15.63 -15.60 -8.92
N ASP A 222 -16.14 -15.17 -7.76
CA ASP A 222 -16.62 -13.80 -7.55
C ASP A 222 -15.49 -12.77 -7.64
N THR A 223 -14.29 -13.12 -7.18
CA THR A 223 -13.10 -12.25 -7.29
C THR A 223 -12.74 -11.97 -8.76
N ILE A 224 -12.63 -13.03 -9.57
CA ILE A 224 -12.24 -12.90 -10.98
C ILE A 224 -13.35 -12.24 -11.79
N TYR A 225 -14.62 -12.53 -11.49
CA TYR A 225 -15.75 -11.85 -12.09
C TYR A 225 -15.69 -10.35 -11.82
N SER A 226 -15.66 -9.95 -10.54
CA SER A 226 -15.65 -8.55 -10.11
C SER A 226 -14.45 -7.78 -10.67
N TRP A 227 -13.26 -8.37 -10.61
CA TRP A 227 -12.06 -7.77 -11.21
C TRP A 227 -12.25 -7.53 -12.72
N ARG A 228 -12.76 -8.49 -13.48
CA ARG A 228 -12.87 -8.35 -14.94
C ARG A 228 -13.97 -7.37 -15.37
N THR A 229 -15.08 -7.30 -14.65
CA THR A 229 -16.24 -6.53 -15.07
C THR A 229 -16.30 -5.14 -14.45
N GLN A 230 -15.88 -4.98 -13.19
CA GLN A 230 -16.14 -3.76 -12.41
C GLN A 230 -14.89 -2.91 -12.15
N ALA A 231 -13.69 -3.49 -12.12
CA ALA A 231 -12.47 -2.75 -11.74
C ALA A 231 -12.19 -1.52 -12.62
N ALA A 232 -12.54 -1.58 -13.91
CA ALA A 232 -12.32 -0.49 -14.85
C ALA A 232 -13.33 0.67 -14.71
N GLU A 233 -14.43 0.45 -14.00
CA GLU A 233 -15.45 1.48 -13.75
C GLU A 233 -15.03 2.43 -12.62
N TRP A 234 -14.11 1.98 -11.73
CA TRP A 234 -13.61 2.80 -10.64
C TRP A 234 -12.85 4.04 -11.16
N PRO A 235 -12.98 5.22 -10.52
CA PRO A 235 -12.31 6.45 -10.97
C PRO A 235 -10.81 6.30 -11.15
N GLU A 236 -10.17 5.49 -10.30
CA GLU A 236 -8.77 5.08 -10.43
C GLU A 236 -8.69 3.58 -10.73
N PRO A 237 -8.53 3.17 -12.00
CA PRO A 237 -8.59 1.76 -12.39
C PRO A 237 -7.63 0.85 -11.63
N ASP A 238 -6.47 1.40 -11.24
CA ASP A 238 -5.45 0.69 -10.45
C ASP A 238 -5.97 0.32 -9.04
N GLU A 239 -6.68 1.24 -8.37
CA GLU A 239 -7.36 0.97 -7.09
C GLU A 239 -8.54 0.01 -7.29
N GLY A 240 -9.28 0.19 -8.38
CA GLY A 240 -10.43 -0.65 -8.74
C GLY A 240 -10.08 -2.14 -8.84
N ILE A 241 -8.87 -2.49 -9.28
CA ILE A 241 -8.41 -3.89 -9.31
C ILE A 241 -8.38 -4.49 -7.89
N ILE A 242 -7.85 -3.76 -6.91
CA ILE A 242 -7.73 -4.23 -5.52
C ILE A 242 -9.09 -4.25 -4.84
N LEU A 243 -9.89 -3.20 -5.02
CA LEU A 243 -11.19 -3.09 -4.39
C LEU A 243 -12.18 -4.11 -4.96
N ALA A 244 -12.25 -4.28 -6.29
CA ALA A 244 -13.14 -5.26 -6.91
C ALA A 244 -12.72 -6.69 -6.56
N SER A 245 -11.41 -6.98 -6.56
CA SER A 245 -10.94 -8.31 -6.17
C SER A 245 -11.15 -8.58 -4.67
N GLY A 246 -10.95 -7.59 -3.80
CA GLY A 246 -11.22 -7.71 -2.37
C GLY A 246 -12.71 -7.88 -2.06
N ALA A 247 -13.58 -7.11 -2.73
CA ALA A 247 -15.03 -7.21 -2.61
C ALA A 247 -15.53 -8.61 -3.01
N GLY A 248 -15.09 -9.12 -4.17
CA GLY A 248 -15.43 -10.47 -4.62
C GLY A 248 -14.85 -11.57 -3.71
N ALA A 249 -13.63 -11.40 -3.20
CA ALA A 249 -13.01 -12.39 -2.31
C ALA A 249 -13.70 -12.47 -0.95
N LEU A 250 -14.26 -11.36 -0.47
CA LEU A 250 -15.01 -11.26 0.78
C LEU A 250 -16.51 -11.58 0.60
N GLY A 251 -17.03 -11.54 -0.63
CA GLY A 251 -18.46 -11.70 -0.90
C GLY A 251 -19.29 -10.52 -0.40
N ILE A 252 -18.78 -9.29 -0.52
CA ILE A 252 -19.44 -8.05 -0.07
C ILE A 252 -19.49 -7.02 -1.20
N LYS A 253 -20.33 -6.00 -1.03
CA LYS A 253 -20.42 -4.83 -1.92
C LYS A 253 -19.68 -3.61 -1.37
N LEU A 254 -18.63 -3.19 -2.08
CA LEU A 254 -17.88 -1.96 -1.82
C LEU A 254 -18.33 -0.84 -2.77
N GLY A 255 -17.89 0.40 -2.53
CA GLY A 255 -18.31 1.57 -3.29
C GLY A 255 -19.62 2.18 -2.79
N GLN A 256 -20.51 2.50 -3.73
CA GLN A 256 -21.72 3.32 -3.56
C GLN A 256 -21.46 4.81 -3.33
N THR A 257 -22.46 5.61 -3.70
CA THR A 257 -22.47 7.05 -3.44
C THR A 257 -22.56 7.31 -1.95
N MET A 258 -21.68 8.17 -1.44
CA MET A 258 -21.74 8.64 -0.05
C MET A 258 -21.33 10.11 0.04
N ILE A 259 -21.60 10.73 1.18
CA ILE A 259 -21.30 12.14 1.41
C ILE A 259 -19.94 12.26 2.10
N LEU A 260 -18.98 12.85 1.39
CA LEU A 260 -17.64 13.17 1.88
C LEU A 260 -17.38 14.65 1.69
N ASP A 261 -16.78 15.32 2.68
CA ASP A 261 -16.54 16.77 2.61
C ASP A 261 -17.84 17.56 2.31
N ASP A 262 -18.96 17.09 2.86
CA ASP A 262 -20.31 17.61 2.65
C ASP A 262 -20.75 17.65 1.16
N GLN A 263 -20.11 16.82 0.32
CA GLN A 263 -20.42 16.67 -1.10
C GLN A 263 -20.75 15.21 -1.44
N PRO A 264 -21.74 14.94 -2.30
CA PRO A 264 -22.01 13.59 -2.78
C PRO A 264 -20.90 13.14 -3.71
N VAL A 265 -20.18 12.09 -3.33
CA VAL A 265 -19.13 11.46 -4.15
C VAL A 265 -19.67 10.16 -4.74
N TYR A 266 -19.89 10.16 -6.05
CA TYR A 266 -20.29 8.95 -6.77
C TYR A 266 -19.12 7.97 -6.86
N ARG A 267 -19.37 6.72 -6.46
CA ARG A 267 -18.44 5.61 -6.58
C ARG A 267 -19.22 4.39 -7.08
N PRO A 268 -18.76 3.71 -8.14
CA PRO A 268 -19.47 2.57 -8.69
C PRO A 268 -19.45 1.40 -7.70
N ASP A 269 -20.44 0.53 -7.83
CA ASP A 269 -20.58 -0.63 -6.97
C ASP A 269 -19.58 -1.71 -7.38
N LEU A 270 -18.84 -2.24 -6.41
CA LEU A 270 -17.85 -3.29 -6.60
C LEU A 270 -18.24 -4.53 -5.77
N GLY A 271 -18.10 -5.71 -6.35
CA GLY A 271 -18.53 -6.99 -5.77
C GLY A 271 -19.95 -7.40 -6.19
N SER A 272 -20.32 -8.64 -5.84
CA SER A 272 -21.60 -9.27 -6.18
C SER A 272 -22.37 -9.78 -4.94
N GLY A 273 -21.82 -9.58 -3.73
CA GLY A 273 -22.31 -10.22 -2.51
C GLY A 273 -23.21 -9.35 -1.63
N GLU A 274 -23.09 -9.53 -0.33
CA GLU A 274 -23.94 -8.88 0.68
C GLU A 274 -23.57 -7.40 0.89
N GLU A 275 -24.51 -6.62 1.45
CA GLU A 275 -24.20 -5.25 1.89
C GLU A 275 -23.25 -5.29 3.09
N VAL A 276 -22.37 -4.29 3.19
CA VAL A 276 -21.37 -4.27 4.26
C VAL A 276 -22.03 -3.99 5.61
N ASP A 277 -21.65 -4.82 6.58
CA ASP A 277 -21.92 -4.65 7.99
C ASP A 277 -20.59 -4.70 8.77
N THR A 278 -20.64 -4.26 10.02
CA THR A 278 -19.53 -4.21 10.98
C THR A 278 -18.83 -5.56 11.14
N GLU A 279 -19.56 -6.67 11.07
CA GLU A 279 -19.00 -8.03 11.17
C GLU A 279 -18.00 -8.35 10.05
N HIS A 280 -18.20 -7.79 8.85
CA HIS A 280 -17.32 -8.04 7.71
C HIS A 280 -15.94 -7.38 7.85
N MET A 281 -15.77 -6.43 8.77
CA MET A 281 -14.47 -5.83 9.06
C MET A 281 -13.44 -6.87 9.51
N GLN A 282 -13.86 -7.83 10.33
CA GLN A 282 -12.97 -8.91 10.76
C GLN A 282 -12.59 -9.84 9.60
N SER A 283 -13.54 -10.14 8.72
CA SER A 283 -13.31 -10.91 7.49
C SER A 283 -12.31 -10.22 6.56
N ALA A 284 -12.34 -8.88 6.46
CA ALA A 284 -11.39 -8.10 5.68
C ALA A 284 -9.95 -8.25 6.20
N ILE A 285 -9.72 -8.14 7.52
CA ILE A 285 -8.40 -8.43 8.10
C ILE A 285 -8.01 -9.89 7.85
N GLY A 286 -8.95 -10.82 8.04
CA GLY A 286 -8.72 -12.24 7.82
C GLY A 286 -8.27 -12.56 6.39
N LEU A 287 -8.82 -11.87 5.38
CA LEU A 287 -8.37 -11.98 4.00
C LEU A 287 -6.92 -11.50 3.85
N VAL A 288 -6.60 -10.29 4.31
CA VAL A 288 -5.23 -9.72 4.26
C VAL A 288 -4.23 -10.66 4.92
N TRP A 289 -4.56 -11.20 6.10
CA TRP A 289 -3.68 -12.09 6.85
C TRP A 289 -3.44 -13.42 6.13
N ARG A 290 -4.50 -14.05 5.61
CA ARG A 290 -4.37 -15.29 4.82
C ARG A 290 -3.54 -15.06 3.56
N THR A 291 -3.71 -13.91 2.90
CA THR A 291 -2.90 -13.52 1.72
C THR A 291 -1.43 -13.31 2.10
N LEU A 292 -1.15 -12.65 3.22
CA LEU A 292 0.22 -12.49 3.72
C LEU A 292 0.87 -13.84 4.02
N VAL A 293 0.17 -14.74 4.72
CA VAL A 293 0.65 -16.10 5.01
C VAL A 293 0.90 -16.87 3.72
N PHE A 294 -0.01 -16.79 2.75
CA PHE A 294 0.17 -17.40 1.43
C PHE A 294 1.46 -16.92 0.75
N TRP A 295 1.77 -15.62 0.80
CA TRP A 295 3.00 -15.08 0.23
C TRP A 295 4.25 -15.55 0.98
N LEU A 296 4.20 -15.60 2.31
CA LEU A 296 5.30 -16.14 3.13
C LEU A 296 5.56 -17.61 2.80
N LEU A 297 4.51 -18.41 2.60
CA LEU A 297 4.64 -19.81 2.18
C LEU A 297 5.20 -19.94 0.76
N MET A 298 4.74 -19.14 -0.20
CA MET A 298 5.31 -19.13 -1.54
C MET A 298 6.80 -18.77 -1.54
N LEU A 299 7.19 -17.75 -0.76
CA LEU A 299 8.58 -17.37 -0.60
C LEU A 299 9.41 -18.45 0.10
N LEU A 300 8.82 -19.17 1.05
CA LEU A 300 9.46 -20.31 1.71
C LEU A 300 9.74 -21.42 0.71
N LEU A 301 8.75 -21.77 -0.12
CA LEU A 301 8.90 -22.78 -1.16
C LEU A 301 9.93 -22.37 -2.22
N LEU A 302 9.92 -21.12 -2.68
CA LEU A 302 10.91 -20.58 -3.61
C LEU A 302 12.32 -20.61 -3.04
N THR A 303 12.47 -20.22 -1.77
CA THR A 303 13.77 -20.26 -1.08
C THR A 303 14.25 -21.71 -0.89
N GLY A 304 13.33 -22.62 -0.54
CA GLY A 304 13.61 -24.05 -0.40
C GLY A 304 14.00 -24.70 -1.72
N ALA A 305 13.30 -24.38 -2.81
CA ALA A 305 13.63 -24.87 -4.15
C ALA A 305 15.04 -24.45 -4.58
N HIS A 306 15.38 -23.17 -4.42
CA HIS A 306 16.73 -22.67 -4.72
C HIS A 306 17.83 -23.29 -3.84
N LEU A 307 17.49 -23.72 -2.61
CA LEU A 307 18.43 -24.45 -1.75
C LEU A 307 18.62 -25.92 -2.18
N LEU A 308 17.63 -26.49 -2.86
CA LEU A 308 17.60 -27.90 -3.27
C LEU A 308 18.08 -28.13 -4.71
N GLY A 309 18.09 -27.10 -5.58
CA GLY A 309 18.59 -27.17 -6.96
C GLY A 309 17.81 -26.29 -7.91
#